data_AF-A0A939ZL07-F1
#
_entry.id   AF-A0A939ZL07-F1
#
_cell.length_a   1.000
_cell.length_b   1.000
_cell.length_c   1.000
_cell.angle_alpha   90.00
_cell.angle_beta   90.00
_cell.angle_gamma   90.00
#
_symmetry.space_group_name_H-M   'P 1'
#
loop_
_entity.id
_entity.type
_entity.pdbx_description
1 polymer ?
#
loop_
_entity_poly.entity_id
_entity_poly.type
_entity_poly.pdbx_seq_one_letter_code
_entity_poly.pdbx_strand_id
1 'polypeptide(L)'
;MKRYCLVLACCIAAIAAVSCKKKAETGEPPIALVSAIIENQAMPAHGMVAEYNANDPSKSIFLVGSPELCESLRARLLEVDEFDNIDGRRSPDGLPDFAGEVICTIVDFANTPYSTFTARGNEEELREITVRNLLAAMDTLCFINEYDKAGVGSKPLPKAVVMTSPYATACGKYDVDTLMKALGCRLPVVFPVESMLDKVFAAKKGSLAVGFVTGEESLTADGYARLLADKAAREGREGCESIVFPTEMMAVDPLLAFLDSCLVEGKVRPLDAIIVDDPNADADALRMTLSRITNPANPESLSYGKLIAPGCVLQEITEVVSDECYAILRKGNLFTHRIAFPSSLEFKTVAVPDSTYVLTPYDNGDPL
;
A
#
# COMPACT_ATOMS: atom_id res chain seq x y z
N MET A 1 37.88 49.19 -32.94
CA MET A 1 36.69 48.38 -32.60
C MET A 1 36.83 46.92 -33.07
N LYS A 2 37.87 46.17 -32.66
CA LYS A 2 38.03 44.74 -33.06
C LYS A 2 38.76 43.86 -32.03
N ARG A 3 38.81 44.23 -30.75
CA ARG A 3 39.53 43.43 -29.72
C ARG A 3 38.77 43.16 -28.41
N TYR A 4 37.51 43.60 -28.28
CA TYR A 4 36.68 43.33 -27.10
C TYR A 4 35.60 42.26 -27.30
N CYS A 5 35.42 41.73 -28.51
CA CYS A 5 34.41 40.70 -28.78
C CYS A 5 34.91 39.24 -28.64
N LEU A 6 36.22 39.00 -28.52
CA LEU A 6 36.74 37.62 -28.51
C LEU A 6 36.85 37.00 -27.10
N VAL A 7 36.90 37.82 -26.05
CA VAL A 7 37.00 37.32 -24.66
C VAL A 7 35.63 36.99 -24.06
N LEU A 8 34.55 37.61 -24.56
CA LEU A 8 33.19 37.31 -24.11
C LEU A 8 32.65 35.98 -24.67
N ALA A 9 33.22 35.47 -25.77
CA ALA A 9 32.78 34.21 -26.39
C ALA A 9 33.35 32.96 -25.68
N CYS A 10 34.49 33.07 -24.98
CA CYS A 10 35.07 31.95 -24.23
C CYS A 10 34.52 31.81 -22.81
N CYS A 11 33.98 32.88 -22.21
CA CYS A 11 33.37 32.80 -20.88
C CYS A 11 31.90 32.31 -20.90
N ILE A 12 31.22 32.34 -22.04
CA ILE A 12 29.86 31.79 -22.18
C ILE A 12 29.89 30.29 -22.53
N ALA A 13 30.96 29.80 -23.18
CA ALA A 13 31.14 28.38 -23.46
C ALA A 13 31.54 27.54 -22.22
N ALA A 14 32.12 28.17 -21.19
CA ALA A 14 32.48 27.49 -19.94
C ALA A 14 31.33 27.37 -18.92
N ILE A 15 30.20 28.06 -19.14
CA ILE A 15 29.00 27.98 -18.29
C ILE A 15 27.98 26.98 -18.87
N ALA A 16 28.11 26.58 -20.13
CA ALA A 16 27.26 25.57 -20.76
C ALA A 16 27.71 24.11 -20.52
N ALA A 17 28.83 23.89 -19.82
CA ALA A 17 29.32 22.55 -19.44
C ALA A 17 28.99 22.16 -17.98
N VAL A 18 28.19 22.98 -17.28
CA VAL A 18 27.60 22.64 -15.98
C VAL A 18 26.09 22.49 -16.15
N SER A 19 25.68 21.59 -17.03
CA SER A 19 24.30 21.15 -17.15
C SER A 19 24.29 19.67 -17.48
N CYS A 20 23.40 18.95 -16.80
CA CYS A 20 23.31 17.49 -16.76
C CYS A 20 24.41 16.79 -15.94
N LYS A 21 24.66 17.26 -14.71
CA LYS A 21 24.61 16.25 -13.63
C LYS A 21 23.17 15.76 -13.64
N LYS A 22 22.91 14.61 -14.27
CA LYS A 22 21.70 13.83 -13.97
C LYS A 22 21.66 13.80 -12.46
N LYS A 23 20.63 14.45 -11.90
CA LYS A 23 20.23 14.19 -10.52
C LYS A 23 20.09 12.67 -10.51
N ALA A 24 21.00 11.98 -9.86
CA ALA A 24 20.86 10.55 -9.67
C ALA A 24 19.56 10.42 -8.90
N GLU A 25 18.48 10.05 -9.60
CA GLU A 25 17.37 9.40 -8.94
C GLU A 25 18.02 8.21 -8.25
N THR A 26 18.13 8.31 -6.94
CA THR A 26 18.59 7.24 -6.05
C THR A 26 17.52 6.16 -6.06
N GLY A 27 17.42 5.47 -7.19
CA GLY A 27 16.54 4.33 -7.41
C GLY A 27 17.43 3.16 -7.82
N GLU A 28 17.25 2.05 -7.12
CA GLU A 28 17.71 0.74 -7.57
C GLU A 28 17.24 0.53 -9.04
N PRO A 29 18.00 -0.12 -9.92
CA PRO A 29 17.50 -0.39 -11.27
C PRO A 29 16.22 -1.24 -11.21
N PRO A 30 15.27 -1.06 -12.16
CA PRO A 30 14.12 -1.94 -12.24
C PRO A 30 14.56 -3.38 -12.49
N ILE A 31 13.78 -4.35 -12.00
CA ILE A 31 14.07 -5.77 -12.21
C ILE A 31 14.05 -6.15 -13.70
N ALA A 32 14.64 -7.30 -14.03
CA ALA A 32 14.73 -7.80 -15.40
C ALA A 32 13.35 -7.93 -16.07
N LEU A 33 12.33 -8.39 -15.33
CA LEU A 33 10.96 -8.52 -15.83
C LEU A 33 10.39 -7.16 -16.29
N VAL A 34 10.52 -6.11 -15.47
CA VAL A 34 10.01 -4.77 -15.81
C VAL A 34 10.74 -4.21 -17.02
N SER A 35 12.06 -4.32 -17.05
CA SER A 35 12.87 -3.86 -18.19
C SER A 35 12.44 -4.57 -19.47
N ALA A 36 12.25 -5.88 -19.43
CA ALA A 36 11.79 -6.66 -20.58
C ALA A 36 10.41 -6.22 -21.08
N ILE A 37 9.45 -5.99 -20.18
CA ILE A 37 8.10 -5.52 -20.56
C ILE A 37 8.17 -4.14 -21.20
N ILE A 38 8.95 -3.21 -20.65
CA ILE A 38 9.09 -1.84 -21.18
C ILE A 38 9.71 -1.87 -22.59
N GLU A 39 10.78 -2.64 -22.78
CA GLU A 39 11.57 -2.63 -24.01
C GLU A 39 10.94 -3.47 -25.14
N ASN A 40 10.20 -4.52 -24.82
CA ASN A 40 9.66 -5.47 -25.80
C ASN A 40 8.16 -5.30 -26.03
N GLN A 41 7.81 -4.52 -27.05
CA GLN A 41 6.42 -4.29 -27.48
C GLN A 41 5.66 -5.56 -27.90
N ALA A 42 6.37 -6.65 -28.22
CA ALA A 42 5.74 -7.92 -28.58
C ALA A 42 5.33 -8.76 -27.36
N MET A 43 5.75 -8.39 -26.14
CA MET A 43 5.29 -9.08 -24.93
C MET A 43 3.81 -8.76 -24.67
N PRO A 44 2.94 -9.75 -24.41
CA PRO A 44 1.53 -9.49 -24.09
C PRO A 44 1.34 -8.51 -22.93
N ALA A 45 2.20 -8.60 -21.91
CA ALA A 45 2.19 -7.68 -20.76
C ALA A 45 2.48 -6.22 -21.16
N HIS A 46 3.23 -5.96 -22.23
CA HIS A 46 3.46 -4.60 -22.72
C HIS A 46 2.14 -3.97 -23.18
N GLY A 47 1.42 -4.64 -24.08
CA GLY A 47 0.13 -4.18 -24.59
C GLY A 47 -0.91 -4.04 -23.48
N MET A 48 -0.97 -5.04 -22.57
CA MET A 48 -1.85 -5.02 -21.40
C MET A 48 -1.71 -3.75 -20.56
N VAL A 49 -0.48 -3.29 -20.32
CA VAL A 49 -0.23 -2.09 -19.51
C VAL A 49 -0.34 -0.81 -20.35
N ALA A 50 0.27 -0.76 -21.54
CA ALA A 50 0.33 0.44 -22.38
C ALA A 50 -1.04 0.88 -22.92
N GLU A 51 -1.94 -0.07 -23.17
CA GLU A 51 -3.26 0.18 -23.73
C GLU A 51 -4.37 0.24 -22.66
N TYR A 52 -3.99 0.16 -21.38
CA TYR A 52 -4.95 0.03 -20.30
C TYR A 52 -5.80 1.30 -20.08
N ASN A 53 -7.11 1.18 -20.25
CA ASN A 53 -8.05 2.26 -19.93
C ASN A 53 -8.57 2.13 -18.49
N ALA A 54 -8.03 2.91 -17.55
CA ALA A 54 -8.51 2.94 -16.16
C ALA A 54 -9.82 3.72 -15.96
N ASN A 55 -10.23 4.55 -16.92
CA ASN A 55 -11.40 5.44 -16.81
C ASN A 55 -12.70 4.74 -17.23
N ASP A 56 -13.02 3.62 -16.59
CA ASP A 56 -14.23 2.87 -16.86
C ASP A 56 -14.93 2.53 -15.53
N PRO A 57 -16.06 3.19 -15.21
CA PRO A 57 -16.81 2.93 -13.99
C PRO A 57 -17.41 1.52 -13.90
N SER A 58 -17.45 0.75 -15.00
CA SER A 58 -18.00 -0.62 -14.99
C SER A 58 -17.02 -1.68 -14.51
N LYS A 59 -15.74 -1.33 -14.37
CA LYS A 59 -14.67 -2.18 -13.86
C LYS A 59 -14.80 -2.41 -12.34
N SER A 60 -13.93 -3.22 -11.76
CA SER A 60 -13.98 -3.62 -10.34
C SER A 60 -12.86 -2.98 -9.51
N ILE A 61 -13.00 -2.95 -8.20
CA ILE A 61 -11.89 -2.63 -7.27
C ILE A 61 -11.15 -3.94 -6.97
N PHE A 62 -9.83 -3.97 -7.10
CA PHE A 62 -9.05 -5.17 -6.86
C PHE A 62 -8.27 -5.11 -5.54
N LEU A 63 -8.31 -6.18 -4.75
CA LEU A 63 -7.46 -6.42 -3.60
C LEU A 63 -6.52 -7.59 -3.94
N VAL A 64 -5.20 -7.41 -3.78
CA VAL A 64 -4.21 -8.43 -4.15
C VAL A 64 -3.18 -8.58 -3.06
N GLY A 65 -3.02 -9.79 -2.52
CA GLY A 65 -2.05 -10.07 -1.47
C GLY A 65 -2.38 -11.30 -0.64
N SER A 66 -2.05 -11.26 0.66
CA SER A 66 -2.25 -12.39 1.57
C SER A 66 -3.73 -12.61 1.94
N PRO A 67 -4.13 -13.83 2.37
CA PRO A 67 -5.51 -14.13 2.73
C PRO A 67 -6.09 -13.18 3.78
N GLU A 68 -5.38 -13.01 4.90
CA GLU A 68 -5.84 -12.21 6.06
C GLU A 68 -6.09 -10.74 5.70
N LEU A 69 -5.11 -10.08 5.09
CA LEU A 69 -5.23 -8.67 4.69
C LEU A 69 -6.30 -8.47 3.61
N CYS A 70 -6.38 -9.39 2.64
CA CYS A 70 -7.42 -9.32 1.61
C CYS A 70 -8.81 -9.47 2.20
N GLU A 71 -9.00 -10.40 3.14
CA GLU A 71 -10.30 -10.65 3.75
C GLU A 71 -10.79 -9.45 4.59
N SER A 72 -9.93 -8.92 5.46
CA SER A 72 -10.30 -7.78 6.30
C SER A 72 -10.60 -6.53 5.48
N LEU A 73 -9.80 -6.25 4.44
CA LEU A 73 -10.05 -5.13 3.53
C LEU A 73 -11.32 -5.36 2.68
N ARG A 74 -11.57 -6.59 2.24
CA ARG A 74 -12.80 -6.94 1.50
C ARG A 74 -14.02 -6.70 2.37
N ALA A 75 -14.03 -7.25 3.59
CA ALA A 75 -15.12 -7.05 4.55
C ALA A 75 -15.38 -5.56 4.79
N ARG A 76 -14.32 -4.77 5.01
CA ARG A 76 -14.43 -3.31 5.16
C ARG A 76 -15.11 -2.65 3.97
N LEU A 77 -14.66 -2.93 2.74
CA LEU A 77 -15.22 -2.30 1.53
C LEU A 77 -16.66 -2.73 1.24
N LEU A 78 -17.10 -3.89 1.72
CA LEU A 78 -18.48 -4.35 1.57
C LEU A 78 -19.45 -3.66 2.55
N GLU A 79 -18.96 -3.17 3.70
CA GLU A 79 -19.81 -2.76 4.82
C GLU A 79 -19.70 -1.28 5.19
N VAL A 80 -18.59 -0.62 4.87
CA VAL A 80 -18.33 0.77 5.28
C VAL A 80 -19.39 1.74 4.74
N ASP A 81 -19.87 2.64 5.62
CA ASP A 81 -20.79 3.75 5.37
C ASP A 81 -20.28 4.95 6.18
N GLU A 82 -19.29 5.66 5.63
CA GLU A 82 -18.70 6.85 6.24
C GLU A 82 -19.00 8.13 5.46
N PHE A 83 -19.46 8.01 4.22
CA PHE A 83 -19.66 9.12 3.31
C PHE A 83 -21.10 9.18 2.79
N ASP A 84 -21.58 10.40 2.57
CA ASP A 84 -22.83 10.62 1.86
C ASP A 84 -22.60 10.32 0.38
N ASN A 85 -23.26 9.30 -0.15
CA ASN A 85 -23.03 8.80 -1.50
C ASN A 85 -23.46 9.81 -2.58
N ILE A 86 -24.31 10.79 -2.24
CA ILE A 86 -24.76 11.84 -3.14
C ILE A 86 -23.69 12.92 -3.23
N ASP A 87 -23.30 13.52 -2.10
CA ASP A 87 -22.47 14.71 -2.11
C ASP A 87 -20.99 14.49 -1.72
N GLY A 88 -20.67 13.34 -1.15
CA GLY A 88 -19.31 12.89 -0.82
C GLY A 88 -18.75 13.50 0.46
N ARG A 89 -19.57 14.14 1.30
CA ARG A 89 -19.15 14.57 2.64
C ARG A 89 -18.97 13.35 3.53
N ARG A 90 -18.02 13.42 4.48
CA ARG A 90 -17.84 12.39 5.50
C ARG A 90 -18.96 12.45 6.53
N SER A 91 -20.09 11.85 6.18
CA SER A 91 -21.31 11.71 6.99
C SER A 91 -22.06 10.48 6.47
N PRO A 92 -22.24 9.43 7.28
CA PRO A 92 -22.97 8.23 6.87
C PRO A 92 -24.38 8.55 6.36
N ASP A 93 -24.83 7.87 5.32
CA ASP A 93 -26.17 8.04 4.73
C ASP A 93 -27.07 6.79 4.85
N GLY A 94 -26.55 5.72 5.44
CA GLY A 94 -27.25 4.45 5.63
C GLY A 94 -27.06 3.46 4.47
N LEU A 95 -26.24 3.80 3.46
CA LEU A 95 -25.88 2.92 2.35
C LEU A 95 -24.37 2.70 2.35
N PRO A 96 -23.89 1.49 2.01
CA PRO A 96 -22.45 1.27 1.88
C PRO A 96 -21.83 2.23 0.86
N ASP A 97 -20.67 2.77 1.19
CA ASP A 97 -19.92 3.76 0.39
C ASP A 97 -19.56 3.24 -1.01
N PHE A 98 -19.49 1.91 -1.14
CA PHE A 98 -19.17 1.21 -2.39
C PHE A 98 -20.41 0.54 -3.02
N ALA A 99 -21.61 1.06 -2.76
CA ALA A 99 -22.84 0.55 -3.36
C ALA A 99 -22.71 0.41 -4.90
N GLY A 100 -23.12 -0.77 -5.40
CA GLY A 100 -23.06 -1.14 -6.82
C GLY A 100 -21.68 -1.60 -7.33
N GLU A 101 -20.63 -1.46 -6.51
CA GLU A 101 -19.28 -1.90 -6.85
C GLU A 101 -19.09 -3.41 -6.73
N VAL A 102 -18.11 -3.92 -7.48
CA VAL A 102 -17.61 -5.30 -7.34
C VAL A 102 -16.21 -5.22 -6.76
N ILE A 103 -16.00 -5.88 -5.62
CA ILE A 103 -14.70 -6.02 -4.96
C ILE A 103 -14.11 -7.37 -5.38
N CYS A 104 -13.07 -7.34 -6.20
CA CYS A 104 -12.38 -8.54 -6.67
C CYS A 104 -11.13 -8.80 -5.83
N THR A 105 -10.99 -10.01 -5.31
CA THR A 105 -9.82 -10.40 -4.53
C THR A 105 -8.99 -11.42 -5.29
N ILE A 106 -7.67 -11.21 -5.35
CA ILE A 106 -6.69 -12.22 -5.76
C ILE A 106 -5.84 -12.56 -4.53
N VAL A 107 -6.10 -13.73 -3.95
CA VAL A 107 -5.36 -14.25 -2.81
C VAL A 107 -4.13 -15.02 -3.29
N ASP A 108 -2.95 -14.56 -2.92
CA ASP A 108 -1.68 -15.11 -3.40
C ASP A 108 -1.19 -16.32 -2.58
N PHE A 109 -2.01 -17.38 -2.52
CA PHE A 109 -1.64 -18.60 -1.78
C PHE A 109 -0.34 -19.26 -2.27
N ALA A 110 0.07 -19.00 -3.52
CA ALA A 110 1.27 -19.62 -4.09
C ALA A 110 2.55 -19.05 -3.47
N ASN A 111 2.51 -17.80 -3.00
CA ASN A 111 3.68 -17.09 -2.50
C ASN A 111 3.57 -16.67 -1.03
N THR A 112 2.40 -16.76 -0.39
CA THR A 112 2.32 -16.52 1.06
C THR A 112 2.90 -17.67 1.89
N PRO A 113 3.55 -17.40 3.04
CA PRO A 113 3.79 -16.07 3.64
C PRO A 113 5.00 -15.35 3.04
N TYR A 114 4.86 -14.06 2.76
CA TYR A 114 5.89 -13.25 2.06
C TYR A 114 7.15 -13.00 2.89
N SER A 115 7.04 -13.07 4.22
CA SER A 115 8.16 -12.92 5.17
C SER A 115 9.30 -13.91 4.89
N THR A 116 8.99 -15.08 4.31
CA THR A 116 9.97 -16.12 3.99
C THR A 116 11.00 -15.70 2.94
N PHE A 117 10.63 -14.81 2.01
CA PHE A 117 11.56 -14.30 1.00
C PHE A 117 12.56 -13.32 1.62
N THR A 118 12.08 -12.39 2.45
CA THR A 118 12.98 -11.47 3.18
C THR A 118 13.90 -12.22 4.15
N ALA A 119 13.40 -13.26 4.82
CA ALA A 119 14.22 -14.07 5.73
C ALA A 119 15.35 -14.83 5.00
N ARG A 120 15.18 -15.08 3.70
CA ARG A 120 16.18 -15.73 2.84
C ARG A 120 17.03 -14.72 2.05
N GLY A 121 16.79 -13.42 2.18
CA GLY A 121 17.44 -12.37 1.40
C GLY A 121 17.09 -12.44 -0.10
N ASN A 122 15.85 -12.80 -0.42
CA ASN A 122 15.35 -12.91 -1.79
C ASN A 122 14.31 -11.83 -2.11
N GLU A 123 14.59 -10.58 -1.77
CA GLU A 123 13.69 -9.45 -2.02
C GLU A 123 13.45 -9.20 -3.52
N GLU A 124 14.38 -9.59 -4.40
CA GLU A 124 14.19 -9.50 -5.86
C GLU A 124 13.01 -10.38 -6.33
N GLU A 125 12.81 -11.55 -5.72
CA GLU A 125 11.66 -12.41 -6.01
C GLU A 125 10.35 -11.76 -5.55
N LEU A 126 10.33 -11.05 -4.41
CA LEU A 126 9.15 -10.27 -3.98
C LEU A 126 8.85 -9.11 -4.93
N ARG A 127 9.87 -8.46 -5.49
CA ARG A 127 9.70 -7.43 -6.53
C ARG A 127 9.02 -8.03 -7.75
N GLU A 128 9.47 -9.20 -8.19
CA GLU A 128 8.87 -9.91 -9.32
C GLU A 128 7.44 -10.35 -9.03
N ILE A 129 7.18 -10.98 -7.87
CA ILE A 129 5.84 -11.39 -7.42
C ILE A 129 4.89 -10.19 -7.42
N THR A 130 5.30 -9.05 -6.87
CA THR A 130 4.47 -7.84 -6.83
C THR A 130 4.06 -7.36 -8.23
N VAL A 131 5.01 -7.36 -9.18
CA VAL A 131 4.73 -6.98 -10.58
C VAL A 131 3.82 -8.01 -11.24
N ARG A 132 4.05 -9.31 -11.04
CA ARG A 132 3.21 -10.36 -11.62
C ARG A 132 1.80 -10.35 -11.04
N ASN A 133 1.63 -10.04 -9.76
CA ASN A 133 0.34 -9.86 -9.11
C ASN A 133 -0.43 -8.66 -9.71
N LEU A 134 0.25 -7.57 -10.06
CA LEU A 134 -0.36 -6.47 -10.80
C LEU A 134 -0.83 -6.92 -12.19
N LEU A 135 0.03 -7.63 -12.92
CA LEU A 135 -0.29 -8.13 -14.25
C LEU A 135 -1.46 -9.12 -14.21
N ALA A 136 -1.50 -10.02 -13.22
CA ALA A 136 -2.62 -10.92 -13.00
C ALA A 136 -3.93 -10.17 -12.69
N ALA A 137 -3.86 -9.07 -11.94
CA ALA A 137 -5.01 -8.19 -11.72
C ALA A 137 -5.48 -7.53 -13.02
N MET A 138 -4.55 -7.07 -13.87
CA MET A 138 -4.82 -6.41 -15.15
C MET A 138 -5.21 -7.37 -16.30
N ASP A 139 -4.94 -8.66 -16.15
CA ASP A 139 -5.37 -9.68 -17.09
C ASP A 139 -6.85 -10.03 -16.92
N THR A 140 -7.48 -10.44 -18.01
CA THR A 140 -8.82 -11.01 -18.03
C THR A 140 -8.83 -12.52 -17.91
N LEU A 141 -7.70 -13.19 -18.12
CA LEU A 141 -7.64 -14.65 -18.14
C LEU A 141 -7.49 -15.23 -16.73
N CYS A 142 -8.25 -16.29 -16.46
CA CYS A 142 -8.04 -17.18 -15.31
C CYS A 142 -8.28 -18.62 -15.75
N PHE A 143 -7.74 -19.60 -15.05
CA PHE A 143 -8.04 -21.00 -15.28
C PHE A 143 -9.34 -21.39 -14.58
N ILE A 144 -10.12 -22.30 -15.17
CA ILE A 144 -11.38 -22.76 -14.54
C ILE A 144 -11.09 -23.46 -13.20
N ASN A 145 -10.02 -24.25 -13.13
CA ASN A 145 -9.47 -24.84 -11.90
C ASN A 145 -7.99 -25.18 -12.10
N GLU A 146 -7.32 -25.63 -11.03
CA GLU A 146 -5.88 -25.93 -11.02
C GLU A 146 -5.45 -27.12 -11.91
N TYR A 147 -6.40 -27.95 -12.36
CA TYR A 147 -6.16 -29.14 -13.18
C TYR A 147 -6.48 -28.92 -14.66
N ASP A 148 -7.21 -27.86 -15.00
CA ASP A 148 -7.66 -27.60 -16.36
C ASP A 148 -6.59 -26.86 -17.17
N LYS A 149 -5.94 -27.57 -18.09
CA LYS A 149 -4.91 -27.00 -18.96
C LYS A 149 -5.46 -26.31 -20.22
N ALA A 150 -6.77 -26.38 -20.47
CA ALA A 150 -7.40 -25.93 -21.71
C ALA A 150 -8.54 -24.92 -21.51
N GLY A 151 -9.22 -24.95 -20.36
CA GLY A 151 -10.30 -24.03 -20.01
C GLY A 151 -9.78 -22.72 -19.42
N VAL A 152 -10.06 -21.63 -20.12
CA VAL A 152 -9.77 -20.27 -19.67
C VAL A 152 -11.10 -19.58 -19.33
N GLY A 153 -11.30 -19.26 -18.06
CA GLY A 153 -12.35 -18.38 -17.57
C GLY A 153 -12.00 -16.91 -17.79
N SER A 154 -12.93 -16.03 -17.38
CA SER A 154 -12.75 -14.58 -17.45
C SER A 154 -12.91 -13.93 -16.07
N LYS A 155 -11.99 -13.00 -15.78
CA LYS A 155 -12.01 -12.10 -14.64
C LYS A 155 -12.30 -10.67 -15.11
N PRO A 156 -13.06 -9.86 -14.35
CA PRO A 156 -13.22 -8.44 -14.65
C PRO A 156 -11.88 -7.70 -14.61
N LEU A 157 -11.87 -6.50 -15.19
CA LEU A 157 -10.71 -5.62 -15.17
C LEU A 157 -10.78 -4.62 -13.99
N PRO A 158 -9.64 -4.16 -13.44
CA PRO A 158 -9.60 -3.20 -12.33
C PRO A 158 -9.83 -1.73 -12.75
N LYS A 159 -10.58 -0.96 -11.97
CA LYS A 159 -10.53 0.51 -11.97
C LYS A 159 -9.53 1.06 -10.94
N ALA A 160 -9.18 0.25 -9.96
CA ALA A 160 -8.17 0.49 -8.93
C ALA A 160 -7.64 -0.86 -8.43
N VAL A 161 -6.39 -0.91 -8.01
CA VAL A 161 -5.75 -2.09 -7.41
C VAL A 161 -5.17 -1.70 -6.06
N VAL A 162 -5.41 -2.48 -5.02
CA VAL A 162 -4.79 -2.36 -3.71
C VAL A 162 -3.81 -3.53 -3.56
N MET A 163 -2.52 -3.21 -3.47
CA MET A 163 -1.49 -4.18 -3.11
C MET A 163 -1.44 -4.28 -1.60
N THR A 164 -2.15 -5.26 -1.04
CA THR A 164 -2.53 -5.23 0.39
C THR A 164 -1.35 -5.43 1.32
N SER A 165 -0.33 -6.19 0.88
CA SER A 165 0.82 -6.53 1.72
C SER A 165 1.81 -5.38 1.91
N PRO A 166 2.33 -5.16 3.14
CA PRO A 166 3.40 -4.19 3.37
C PRO A 166 4.71 -4.57 2.65
N TYR A 167 4.93 -5.86 2.35
CA TYR A 167 6.06 -6.32 1.54
C TYR A 167 6.01 -5.81 0.10
N ALA A 168 4.82 -5.65 -0.48
CA ALA A 168 4.66 -5.04 -1.80
C ALA A 168 5.10 -3.58 -1.79
N THR A 169 4.84 -2.85 -0.71
CA THR A 169 5.30 -1.46 -0.51
C THR A 169 6.82 -1.41 -0.37
N ALA A 170 7.39 -2.25 0.49
CA ALA A 170 8.82 -2.25 0.81
C ALA A 170 9.71 -2.72 -0.34
N CYS A 171 9.23 -3.68 -1.14
CA CYS A 171 10.05 -4.30 -2.19
C CYS A 171 9.57 -3.87 -3.58
N GLY A 172 8.31 -4.12 -3.93
CA GLY A 172 7.83 -4.07 -5.32
C GLY A 172 7.30 -2.74 -5.84
N LYS A 173 6.98 -1.78 -4.95
CA LYS A 173 6.36 -0.50 -5.35
C LYS A 173 7.15 0.24 -6.41
N TYR A 174 8.48 0.29 -6.27
CA TYR A 174 9.34 0.98 -7.22
C TYR A 174 9.21 0.42 -8.65
N ASP A 175 9.16 -0.90 -8.80
CA ASP A 175 9.02 -1.58 -10.08
C ASP A 175 7.64 -1.38 -10.70
N VAL A 176 6.59 -1.44 -9.87
CA VAL A 176 5.22 -1.11 -10.28
C VAL A 176 5.14 0.34 -10.79
N ASP A 177 5.60 1.31 -9.99
CA ASP A 177 5.60 2.72 -10.37
C ASP A 177 6.39 2.95 -11.66
N THR A 178 7.56 2.30 -11.80
CA THR A 178 8.44 2.41 -12.97
C THR A 178 7.75 1.87 -14.23
N LEU A 179 7.16 0.67 -14.15
CA LEU A 179 6.44 0.05 -15.25
C LEU A 179 5.26 0.93 -15.70
N MET A 180 4.42 1.34 -14.77
CA MET A 180 3.21 2.12 -15.05
C MET A 180 3.57 3.49 -15.63
N LYS A 181 4.57 4.17 -15.08
CA LYS A 181 5.06 5.46 -15.57
C LYS A 181 5.68 5.35 -16.96
N ALA A 182 6.50 4.33 -17.21
CA ALA A 182 7.19 4.14 -18.49
C ALA A 182 6.20 3.87 -19.64
N LEU A 183 5.12 3.14 -19.36
CA LEU A 183 4.10 2.79 -20.35
C LEU A 183 2.89 3.74 -20.35
N GLY A 184 2.89 4.78 -19.52
CA GLY A 184 1.84 5.79 -19.46
C GLY A 184 0.51 5.29 -18.89
N CYS A 185 0.51 4.16 -18.19
CA CYS A 185 -0.69 3.61 -17.55
C CYS A 185 -1.07 4.44 -16.32
N ARG A 186 -2.37 4.74 -16.19
CA ARG A 186 -2.92 5.58 -15.10
C ARG A 186 -3.85 4.82 -14.17
N LEU A 187 -3.85 3.49 -14.21
CA LEU A 187 -4.57 2.68 -13.22
C LEU A 187 -4.02 3.01 -11.82
N PRO A 188 -4.87 3.48 -10.89
CA PRO A 188 -4.47 3.72 -9.51
C PRO A 188 -4.05 2.42 -8.84
N VAL A 189 -2.87 2.43 -8.22
CA VAL A 189 -2.37 1.33 -7.38
C VAL A 189 -2.11 1.88 -5.97
N VAL A 190 -2.85 1.36 -5.00
CA VAL A 190 -2.79 1.74 -3.59
C VAL A 190 -1.84 0.79 -2.85
N PHE A 191 -0.97 1.36 -2.02
CA PHE A 191 -0.03 0.65 -1.17
C PHE A 191 -0.29 1.07 0.29
N PRO A 192 -1.03 0.28 1.09
CA PRO A 192 -1.63 0.75 2.33
C PRO A 192 -0.67 1.42 3.32
N VAL A 193 0.52 0.87 3.53
CA VAL A 193 1.52 1.47 4.43
C VAL A 193 2.04 2.81 3.92
N GLU A 194 2.27 2.96 2.60
CA GLU A 194 2.63 4.25 2.01
C GLU A 194 1.51 5.27 2.25
N SER A 195 0.25 4.87 2.06
CA SER A 195 -0.92 5.72 2.27
C SER A 195 -1.08 6.17 3.72
N MET A 196 -0.85 5.27 4.68
CA MET A 196 -0.85 5.61 6.12
C MET A 196 0.28 6.61 6.44
N LEU A 197 1.48 6.38 5.89
CA LEU A 197 2.61 7.28 6.03
C LEU A 197 2.35 8.64 5.37
N ASP A 198 1.72 8.69 4.20
CA ASP A 198 1.30 9.93 3.54
C ASP A 198 0.39 10.77 4.44
N LYS A 199 -0.62 10.14 5.06
CA LYS A 199 -1.51 10.81 6.01
C LYS A 199 -0.74 11.32 7.25
N VAL A 200 0.17 10.52 7.81
CA VAL A 200 1.01 10.94 8.95
C VAL A 200 1.90 12.15 8.60
N PHE A 201 2.60 12.09 7.46
CA PHE A 201 3.49 13.17 7.03
C PHE A 201 2.73 14.42 6.62
N ALA A 202 1.50 14.31 6.10
CA ALA A 202 0.64 15.46 5.85
C ALA A 202 0.16 16.13 7.15
N ALA A 203 -0.15 15.34 8.19
CA ALA A 203 -0.68 15.84 9.46
C ALA A 203 0.40 16.43 10.38
N LYS A 204 1.63 15.93 10.31
CA LYS A 204 2.73 16.29 11.22
C LYS A 204 3.89 16.94 10.49
N LYS A 205 4.65 17.79 11.18
CA LYS A 205 5.83 18.48 10.63
C LYS A 205 7.08 18.12 11.44
N GLY A 206 8.24 18.25 10.80
CA GLY A 206 9.52 17.97 11.44
C GLY A 206 9.80 16.48 11.60
N SER A 207 10.75 16.16 12.46
CA SER A 207 11.17 14.79 12.74
C SER A 207 10.08 14.02 13.49
N LEU A 208 9.79 12.79 13.07
CA LEU A 208 8.66 12.01 13.59
C LEU A 208 9.12 10.74 14.33
N ALA A 209 8.51 10.45 15.47
CA ALA A 209 8.53 9.10 16.04
C ALA A 209 7.21 8.38 15.73
N VAL A 210 7.28 7.24 15.07
CA VAL A 210 6.11 6.49 14.59
C VAL A 210 6.08 5.10 15.23
N GLY A 211 5.01 4.79 15.96
CA GLY A 211 4.73 3.44 16.44
C GLY A 211 4.00 2.64 15.37
N PHE A 212 4.39 1.39 15.14
CA PHE A 212 3.73 0.45 14.23
C PHE A 212 3.17 -0.71 15.05
N VAL A 213 1.85 -0.88 15.01
CA VAL A 213 1.15 -2.05 15.55
C VAL A 213 1.03 -3.08 14.43
N THR A 214 1.59 -4.26 14.64
CA THR A 214 1.87 -5.24 13.57
C THR A 214 1.36 -6.64 13.89
N GLY A 215 0.94 -7.37 12.86
CA GLY A 215 0.46 -8.75 12.96
C GLY A 215 1.45 -9.77 12.37
N GLU A 216 0.98 -10.99 12.12
CA GLU A 216 1.80 -12.12 11.60
C GLU A 216 2.37 -11.82 10.20
N GLU A 217 1.57 -11.21 9.32
CA GLU A 217 1.93 -10.89 7.93
C GLU A 217 2.60 -9.51 7.75
N SER A 218 2.98 -8.83 8.84
CA SER A 218 3.62 -7.52 8.80
C SER A 218 5.14 -7.61 8.53
N LEU A 219 5.76 -6.46 8.24
CA LEU A 219 7.22 -6.34 8.12
C LEU A 219 7.94 -6.49 9.47
N THR A 220 9.24 -6.78 9.40
CA THR A 220 10.14 -6.69 10.54
C THR A 220 10.36 -5.24 10.98
N ALA A 221 10.93 -5.03 12.17
CA ALA A 221 11.29 -3.70 12.67
C ALA A 221 12.20 -2.92 11.72
N ASP A 222 13.21 -3.59 11.15
CA ASP A 222 14.11 -2.99 10.16
C ASP A 222 13.39 -2.66 8.84
N GLY A 223 12.40 -3.48 8.45
CA GLY A 223 11.55 -3.22 7.29
C GLY A 223 10.75 -1.92 7.43
N TYR A 224 10.09 -1.72 8.57
CA TYR A 224 9.39 -0.46 8.86
C TYR A 224 10.33 0.73 9.01
N ALA A 225 11.49 0.54 9.65
CA ALA A 225 12.50 1.59 9.76
C ALA A 225 12.95 2.08 8.38
N ARG A 226 13.17 1.15 7.43
CA ARG A 226 13.52 1.48 6.04
C ARG A 226 12.40 2.23 5.33
N LEU A 227 11.15 1.77 5.42
CA LEU A 227 10.00 2.46 4.82
C LEU A 227 9.85 3.90 5.34
N LEU A 228 9.95 4.08 6.66
CA LEU A 228 9.88 5.40 7.29
C LEU A 228 11.05 6.29 6.86
N ALA A 229 12.26 5.75 6.79
CA ALA A 229 13.45 6.48 6.35
C ALA A 229 13.33 6.91 4.88
N ASP A 230 12.87 6.03 4.00
CA ASP A 230 12.66 6.33 2.58
C ASP A 230 11.60 7.43 2.41
N LYS A 231 10.47 7.33 3.13
CA LYS A 231 9.45 8.37 3.15
C LYS A 231 10.01 9.69 3.70
N ALA A 232 10.74 9.66 4.80
CA ALA A 232 11.35 10.84 5.41
C ALA A 232 12.33 11.53 4.45
N ALA A 233 13.16 10.76 3.74
CA ALA A 233 14.09 11.29 2.75
C ALA A 233 13.35 11.97 1.58
N ARG A 234 12.26 11.38 1.07
CA ARG A 234 11.42 12.01 0.02
C ARG A 234 10.79 13.33 0.48
N GLU A 235 10.43 13.41 1.75
CA GLU A 235 9.82 14.59 2.39
C GLU A 235 10.85 15.59 2.95
N GLY A 236 12.16 15.32 2.78
CA GLY A 236 13.24 16.17 3.29
C GLY A 236 13.28 16.26 4.81
N ARG A 237 12.93 15.18 5.51
CA ARG A 237 12.91 15.10 6.98
C ARG A 237 13.99 14.16 7.49
N GLU A 238 14.64 14.54 8.57
CA GLU A 238 15.71 13.76 9.20
C GLU A 238 15.33 13.38 10.64
N GLY A 239 16.01 12.36 11.16
CA GLY A 239 15.85 11.89 12.54
C GLY A 239 14.52 11.19 12.82
N CYS A 240 13.75 10.80 11.80
CA CYS A 240 12.55 10.02 12.02
C CYS A 240 12.91 8.64 12.60
N GLU A 241 12.10 8.13 13.52
CA GLU A 241 12.32 6.85 14.17
C GLU A 241 11.04 6.01 14.15
N SER A 242 11.21 4.71 14.00
CA SER A 242 10.12 3.73 14.07
C SER A 242 10.26 2.87 15.31
N ILE A 243 9.13 2.52 15.91
CA ILE A 243 9.06 1.55 16.99
C ILE A 243 7.98 0.54 16.61
N VAL A 244 8.30 -0.76 16.60
CA VAL A 244 7.35 -1.82 16.23
C VAL A 244 6.82 -2.52 17.46
N PHE A 245 5.54 -2.84 17.43
CA PHE A 245 4.81 -3.52 18.49
C PHE A 245 3.89 -4.63 17.91
N PRO A 246 4.26 -5.91 18.10
CA PRO A 246 3.43 -7.03 17.68
C PRO A 246 2.16 -7.15 18.52
N THR A 247 1.01 -7.37 17.86
CA THR A 247 -0.29 -7.55 18.51
C THR A 247 -0.40 -8.84 19.33
N GLU A 248 0.39 -9.86 19.00
CA GLU A 248 0.47 -11.14 19.72
C GLU A 248 0.87 -11.00 21.19
N MET A 249 1.42 -9.85 21.60
CA MET A 249 1.81 -9.58 22.99
C MET A 249 0.59 -9.23 23.91
N MET A 250 -0.59 -9.78 23.61
CA MET A 250 -1.92 -9.46 24.15
C MET A 250 -1.97 -9.13 25.65
N ALA A 251 -1.78 -7.85 25.96
CA ALA A 251 -2.19 -7.27 27.22
C ALA A 251 -3.66 -6.84 27.15
N VAL A 252 -4.27 -6.62 28.31
CA VAL A 252 -5.63 -6.06 28.43
C VAL A 252 -5.74 -4.68 27.74
N ASP A 253 -4.62 -3.96 27.62
CA ASP A 253 -4.52 -2.71 26.86
C ASP A 253 -3.21 -2.71 26.05
N PRO A 254 -3.27 -3.01 24.74
CA PRO A 254 -2.08 -3.15 23.89
C PRO A 254 -1.24 -1.86 23.81
N LEU A 255 -1.88 -0.69 23.80
CA LEU A 255 -1.15 0.58 23.75
C LEU A 255 -0.41 0.85 25.06
N LEU A 256 -1.02 0.58 26.22
CA LEU A 256 -0.32 0.75 27.49
C LEU A 256 0.86 -0.22 27.63
N ALA A 257 0.67 -1.48 27.25
CA ALA A 257 1.76 -2.47 27.29
C ALA A 257 2.93 -2.08 26.36
N PHE A 258 2.61 -1.55 25.19
CA PHE A 258 3.61 -0.99 24.28
C PHE A 258 4.39 0.17 24.92
N LEU A 259 3.69 1.12 25.54
CA LEU A 259 4.32 2.28 26.18
C LEU A 259 5.15 1.87 27.41
N ASP A 260 4.71 0.85 28.16
CA ASP A 260 5.49 0.24 29.24
C ASP A 260 6.80 -0.37 28.72
N SER A 261 6.75 -1.11 27.62
CA SER A 261 7.96 -1.63 26.95
C SER A 261 8.90 -0.48 26.55
N CYS A 262 8.37 0.61 25.99
CA CYS A 262 9.17 1.79 25.66
C CYS A 262 9.87 2.39 26.89
N LEU A 263 9.16 2.49 28.02
CA LEU A 263 9.74 2.96 29.28
C LEU A 263 10.85 2.05 29.79
N VAL A 264 10.65 0.73 29.75
CA VAL A 264 11.63 -0.28 30.18
C VAL A 264 12.90 -0.21 29.32
N GLU A 265 12.75 0.00 28.01
CA GLU A 265 13.86 0.11 27.06
C GLU A 265 14.54 1.50 27.07
N GLY A 266 14.01 2.46 27.85
CA GLY A 266 14.52 3.83 27.89
C GLY A 266 14.20 4.65 26.63
N LYS A 267 13.25 4.19 25.81
CA LYS A 267 12.72 4.91 24.65
C LYS A 267 11.75 5.99 25.13
N VAL A 268 12.30 7.18 25.39
CA VAL A 268 11.56 8.30 25.99
C VAL A 268 11.08 9.36 24.99
N ARG A 269 11.34 9.17 23.70
CA ARG A 269 10.88 10.12 22.68
C ARG A 269 9.36 9.98 22.51
N PRO A 270 8.60 11.09 22.54
CA PRO A 270 7.16 11.04 22.37
C PRO A 270 6.78 10.61 20.94
N LEU A 271 5.78 9.73 20.83
CA LEU A 271 5.21 9.29 19.55
C LEU A 271 4.37 10.39 18.91
N ASP A 272 4.70 10.71 17.66
CA ASP A 272 3.95 11.64 16.82
C ASP A 272 2.78 10.97 16.11
N ALA A 273 2.89 9.67 15.84
CA ALA A 273 1.87 8.89 15.18
C ALA A 273 1.91 7.41 15.59
N ILE A 274 0.78 6.75 15.43
CA ILE A 274 0.61 5.30 15.54
C ILE A 274 0.00 4.83 14.22
N ILE A 275 0.65 3.85 13.59
CA ILE A 275 0.17 3.16 12.39
C ILE A 275 -0.23 1.74 12.83
N VAL A 276 -1.46 1.36 12.50
CA VAL A 276 -2.00 0.03 12.77
C VAL A 276 -2.05 -0.72 11.44
N ASP A 277 -1.01 -1.51 11.18
CA ASP A 277 -0.86 -2.35 9.97
C ASP A 277 -1.44 -3.75 10.17
N ASP A 278 -1.76 -4.13 11.41
CA ASP A 278 -2.52 -5.33 11.68
C ASP A 278 -4.02 -5.07 11.50
N PRO A 279 -4.70 -5.69 10.51
CA PRO A 279 -6.13 -5.52 10.32
C PRO A 279 -6.97 -6.14 11.45
N ASN A 280 -6.41 -7.01 12.28
CA ASN A 280 -7.08 -7.65 13.40
C ASN A 280 -6.91 -6.89 14.72
N ALA A 281 -6.12 -5.81 14.73
CA ALA A 281 -5.99 -4.96 15.91
C ALA A 281 -7.27 -4.17 16.18
N ASP A 282 -7.68 -4.10 17.45
CA ASP A 282 -8.80 -3.25 17.88
C ASP A 282 -8.36 -1.77 17.91
N ALA A 283 -8.44 -1.12 16.75
CA ALA A 283 -8.06 0.28 16.61
C ALA A 283 -8.94 1.22 17.41
N ASP A 284 -10.20 0.88 17.66
CA ASP A 284 -11.09 1.67 18.51
C ASP A 284 -10.63 1.63 19.97
N ALA A 285 -10.25 0.47 20.48
CA ALA A 285 -9.62 0.36 21.80
C ALA A 285 -8.33 1.18 21.89
N LEU A 286 -7.47 1.13 20.85
CA LEU A 286 -6.26 1.95 20.79
C LEU A 286 -6.58 3.45 20.79
N ARG A 287 -7.58 3.90 20.01
CA ARG A 287 -8.04 5.31 19.98
C ARG A 287 -8.62 5.73 21.33
N MET A 288 -9.38 4.86 22.00
CA MET A 288 -9.92 5.11 23.34
C MET A 288 -8.79 5.28 24.35
N THR A 289 -7.80 4.39 24.36
CA THR A 289 -6.64 4.50 25.25
C THR A 289 -5.81 5.75 24.96
N LEU A 290 -5.55 6.05 23.69
CA LEU A 290 -4.85 7.29 23.29
C LEU A 290 -5.60 8.53 23.79
N SER A 291 -6.93 8.53 23.70
CA SER A 291 -7.79 9.60 24.23
C SER A 291 -7.70 9.70 25.76
N ARG A 292 -7.57 8.57 26.47
CA ARG A 292 -7.35 8.59 27.93
C ARG A 292 -6.01 9.21 28.28
N ILE A 293 -4.92 8.82 27.62
CA ILE A 293 -3.56 9.32 27.88
C ILE A 293 -3.45 10.83 27.58
N THR A 294 -4.04 11.28 26.47
CA THR A 294 -3.94 12.68 26.03
C THR A 294 -4.84 13.64 26.80
N ASN A 295 -5.80 13.14 27.59
CA ASN A 295 -6.64 13.96 28.45
C ASN A 295 -6.00 14.14 29.83
N PRO A 296 -5.60 15.37 30.23
CA PRO A 296 -4.91 15.64 31.49
C PRO A 296 -5.70 15.28 32.76
N ALA A 297 -7.02 15.07 32.65
CA ALA A 297 -7.87 14.66 33.77
C ALA A 297 -7.70 13.18 34.16
N ASN A 298 -7.10 12.35 33.31
CA ASN A 298 -6.98 10.92 33.53
C ASN A 298 -5.63 10.54 34.17
N PRO A 299 -5.59 9.53 35.06
CA PRO A 299 -4.35 9.04 35.66
C PRO A 299 -3.29 8.59 34.65
N GLU A 300 -3.71 7.99 33.52
CA GLU A 300 -2.82 7.51 32.46
C GLU A 300 -2.02 8.66 31.82
N SER A 301 -2.55 9.89 31.85
CA SER A 301 -1.84 11.07 31.37
C SER A 301 -0.59 11.37 32.20
N LEU A 302 -0.62 11.12 33.51
CA LEU A 302 0.53 11.32 34.39
C LEU A 302 1.65 10.30 34.12
N SER A 303 1.27 9.05 33.83
CA SER A 303 2.22 7.96 33.59
C SER A 303 2.79 7.99 32.16
N TYR A 304 1.94 8.20 31.16
CA TYR A 304 2.28 7.98 29.75
C TYR A 304 2.20 9.23 28.89
N GLY A 305 1.64 10.34 29.38
CA GLY A 305 1.44 11.55 28.57
C GLY A 305 2.73 12.14 28.01
N LYS A 306 3.88 11.86 28.61
CA LYS A 306 5.20 12.27 28.08
C LYS A 306 5.67 11.43 26.89
N LEU A 307 5.09 10.25 26.66
CA LEU A 307 5.44 9.36 25.55
C LEU A 307 4.54 9.57 24.33
N ILE A 308 3.55 10.46 24.42
CA ILE A 308 2.64 10.78 23.33
C ILE A 308 2.78 12.26 23.01
N ALA A 309 3.16 12.58 21.78
CA ALA A 309 3.27 13.97 21.35
C ALA A 309 1.87 14.62 21.28
N PRO A 310 1.75 15.94 21.55
CA PRO A 310 0.50 16.66 21.36
C PRO A 310 -0.09 16.46 19.96
N GLY A 311 -1.37 16.10 19.91
CA GLY A 311 -2.09 15.82 18.67
C GLY A 311 -1.59 14.58 17.92
N CYS A 312 -0.99 13.60 18.62
CA CYS A 312 -0.62 12.30 18.03
C CYS A 312 -1.77 11.74 17.18
N VAL A 313 -1.45 11.26 15.98
CA VAL A 313 -2.44 10.75 15.03
C VAL A 313 -2.38 9.23 14.97
N LEU A 314 -3.54 8.58 14.86
CA LEU A 314 -3.63 7.14 14.66
C LEU A 314 -4.24 6.86 13.28
N GLN A 315 -3.51 6.10 12.48
CA GLN A 315 -3.94 5.61 11.16
C GLN A 315 -4.08 4.09 11.23
N GLU A 316 -5.18 3.57 10.70
CA GLU A 316 -5.48 2.14 10.66
C GLU A 316 -5.70 1.71 9.21
N ILE A 317 -5.23 0.51 8.87
CA ILE A 317 -5.10 0.05 7.50
C ILE A 317 -6.43 0.01 6.74
N THR A 318 -7.50 -0.52 7.35
CA THR A 318 -8.80 -0.67 6.70
C THR A 318 -9.49 0.67 6.46
N GLU A 319 -9.45 1.60 7.43
CA GLU A 319 -9.95 2.98 7.29
C GLU A 319 -9.17 3.75 6.21
N VAL A 320 -7.84 3.65 6.22
CA VAL A 320 -7.02 4.37 5.24
C VAL A 320 -7.24 3.86 3.82
N VAL A 321 -7.34 2.54 3.63
CA VAL A 321 -7.62 1.97 2.30
C VAL A 321 -9.03 2.29 1.84
N SER A 322 -10.06 2.20 2.71
CA SER A 322 -11.42 2.56 2.31
C SER A 322 -11.53 4.04 1.92
N ASP A 323 -10.94 4.94 2.70
CA ASP A 323 -10.88 6.37 2.40
C ASP A 323 -10.23 6.64 1.04
N GLU A 324 -9.08 5.99 0.77
CA GLU A 324 -8.33 6.23 -0.45
C GLU A 324 -9.04 5.68 -1.69
N CYS A 325 -9.58 4.46 -1.60
CA CYS A 325 -10.44 3.92 -2.64
C CYS A 325 -11.62 4.86 -2.92
N TYR A 326 -12.35 5.30 -1.88
CA TYR A 326 -13.45 6.23 -2.04
C TYR A 326 -13.02 7.53 -2.74
N ALA A 327 -11.90 8.12 -2.30
CA ALA A 327 -11.35 9.34 -2.87
C ALA A 327 -10.94 9.17 -4.35
N ILE A 328 -10.33 8.02 -4.70
CA ILE A 328 -9.99 7.67 -6.09
C ILE A 328 -11.26 7.61 -6.94
N LEU A 329 -12.27 6.87 -6.49
CA LEU A 329 -13.51 6.71 -7.25
C LEU A 329 -14.25 8.04 -7.40
N ARG A 330 -14.36 8.83 -6.33
CA ARG A 330 -15.04 10.13 -6.36
C ARG A 330 -14.33 11.13 -7.27
N LYS A 331 -13.01 11.28 -7.13
CA LYS A 331 -12.20 12.21 -7.93
C LYS A 331 -12.18 11.84 -9.41
N GLY A 332 -12.20 10.54 -9.71
CA GLY A 332 -12.22 10.02 -11.08
C GLY A 332 -13.61 9.88 -11.69
N ASN A 333 -14.69 10.14 -10.95
CA ASN A 333 -16.06 9.82 -11.35
C ASN A 333 -16.20 8.34 -11.78
N LEU A 334 -15.63 7.43 -11.00
CA LEU A 334 -15.53 6.00 -11.29
C LEU A 334 -16.53 5.12 -10.52
N PHE A 335 -17.40 5.71 -9.71
CA PHE A 335 -18.50 4.96 -9.10
C PHE A 335 -19.45 4.39 -10.14
N THR A 336 -19.91 3.16 -9.94
CA THR A 336 -20.94 2.60 -10.81
C THR A 336 -22.25 3.38 -10.68
N HIS A 337 -23.13 3.23 -11.67
CA HIS A 337 -24.51 3.72 -11.59
C HIS A 337 -25.50 2.61 -11.16
N ARG A 338 -25.01 1.50 -10.61
CA ARG A 338 -25.83 0.37 -10.20
C ARG A 338 -26.37 0.63 -8.79
N ILE A 339 -27.68 0.44 -8.63
CA ILE A 339 -28.33 0.51 -7.33
C ILE A 339 -28.37 -0.92 -6.78
N ALA A 340 -27.33 -1.32 -6.07
CA ALA A 340 -27.20 -2.62 -5.43
C ALA A 340 -26.26 -2.52 -4.23
N PHE A 341 -26.33 -3.50 -3.32
CA PHE A 341 -25.26 -3.70 -2.35
C PHE A 341 -23.96 -4.05 -3.09
N PRO A 342 -22.78 -3.69 -2.53
CA PRO A 342 -21.52 -4.14 -3.09
C PRO A 342 -21.46 -5.68 -3.09
N SER A 343 -20.74 -6.25 -4.05
CA SER A 343 -20.54 -7.70 -4.17
C SER A 343 -19.06 -8.04 -4.26
N SER A 344 -18.72 -9.32 -4.04
CA SER A 344 -17.34 -9.79 -4.18
C SER A 344 -17.18 -10.92 -5.19
N LEU A 345 -15.99 -10.99 -5.78
CA LEU A 345 -15.50 -12.13 -6.56
C LEU A 345 -14.10 -12.48 -6.07
N GLU A 346 -13.82 -13.76 -5.88
CA GLU A 346 -12.57 -14.20 -5.26
C GLU A 346 -11.83 -15.16 -6.19
N PHE A 347 -10.52 -14.97 -6.23
CA PHE A 347 -9.58 -15.77 -7.02
C PHE A 347 -8.39 -16.11 -6.14
N LYS A 348 -7.72 -17.23 -6.43
CA LYS A 348 -6.48 -17.63 -5.79
C LYS A 348 -5.40 -17.96 -6.80
N THR A 349 -4.16 -17.69 -6.44
CA THR A 349 -3.02 -18.27 -7.12
C THR A 349 -2.75 -19.66 -6.56
N VAL A 350 -2.55 -20.66 -7.42
CA VAL A 350 -2.15 -22.01 -7.01
C VAL A 350 -0.80 -22.32 -7.65
N ALA A 351 0.15 -22.81 -6.86
CA ALA A 351 1.42 -23.30 -7.36
C ALA A 351 1.19 -24.57 -8.19
N VAL A 352 1.69 -24.61 -9.44
CA VAL A 352 1.66 -25.81 -10.28
C VAL A 352 3.08 -26.38 -10.46
N PRO A 353 3.21 -27.71 -10.65
CA PRO A 353 4.50 -28.29 -11.02
C PRO A 353 5.02 -27.60 -12.29
N ASP A 354 6.29 -27.19 -12.30
CA ASP A 354 6.98 -26.39 -13.34
C ASP A 354 7.19 -24.89 -13.03
N SER A 355 7.07 -24.48 -11.75
CA SER A 355 7.48 -23.15 -11.25
C SER A 355 6.69 -21.96 -11.81
N THR A 356 5.47 -22.22 -12.30
CA THR A 356 4.46 -21.19 -12.57
C THR A 356 3.34 -21.30 -11.55
N TYR A 357 2.63 -20.21 -11.30
CA TYR A 357 1.35 -20.26 -10.60
C TYR A 357 0.22 -19.95 -11.58
N VAL A 358 -0.95 -20.54 -11.31
CA VAL A 358 -2.17 -20.30 -12.07
C VAL A 358 -3.17 -19.55 -11.22
N LEU A 359 -3.93 -18.66 -11.83
CA LEU A 359 -5.03 -17.95 -11.17
C LEU A 359 -6.33 -18.73 -11.42
N THR A 360 -7.03 -19.14 -10.37
CA THR A 360 -8.34 -19.82 -10.45
C THR A 360 -9.39 -19.07 -9.63
N PRO A 361 -10.70 -19.20 -9.93
CA PRO A 361 -11.74 -18.84 -8.97
C PRO A 361 -11.50 -19.51 -7.62
N TYR A 362 -11.90 -18.83 -6.54
CA TYR A 362 -11.94 -19.38 -5.20
C TYR A 362 -13.32 -20.00 -4.95
N ASP A 363 -13.39 -21.33 -4.81
CA ASP A 363 -14.63 -22.01 -4.44
C ASP A 363 -14.61 -22.33 -2.94
N ASN A 364 -15.70 -22.00 -2.24
CA ASN A 364 -15.87 -22.22 -0.78
C ASN A 364 -15.80 -23.71 -0.33
N GLY A 365 -15.52 -24.63 -1.23
CA GLY A 365 -15.27 -26.04 -0.96
C GLY A 365 -13.78 -26.41 -0.89
N ASP A 366 -12.88 -25.48 -1.18
CA ASP A 366 -11.44 -25.69 -1.07
C ASP A 366 -11.02 -25.62 0.40
N PRO A 367 -10.29 -26.61 0.93
CA PRO A 367 -9.79 -26.55 2.29
C PRO A 367 -8.79 -25.41 2.44
N LEU A 368 -8.99 -24.59 3.49
CA LEU A 368 -8.03 -23.59 3.97
C LEU A 368 -6.70 -24.23 4.38
#